data_AF-A0A7M1ATQ0-F1
#
_entry.id   AF-A0A7M1ATQ0-F1
#
_cell.length_a   1.000
_cell.length_b   1.000
_cell.length_c   1.000
_cell.angle_alpha   90.00
_cell.angle_beta   90.00
_cell.angle_gamma   90.00
#
_symmetry.space_group_name_H-M   'P 1'
#
loop_
_entity.id
_entity.type
_entity.pdbx_description
1 polymer ?
#
loop_
_entity_poly.entity_id
_entity_poly.type
_entity_poly.pdbx_seq_one_letter_code
_entity_poly.pdbx_strand_id
1 'polypeptide(L)'
;MLTHHLTSALEDLKDLIQITKSDIEDIKQAQHDPQFDRLSIKDEKLKSFESKKAMIDYEISSLMTQNPNAQLPDLLNDEQHKLLDELKIQLSELRDVNKEYAKLVVIVSNLYNDFLERLVPTEMQGYNKVASKNSSILEVRV
;
A
#
# COMPACT_ATOMS: atom_id res chain seq x y z
N MET A 1 -1.89 25.53 -12.94
CA MET A 1 -2.80 24.38 -12.69
C MET A 1 -1.98 23.11 -12.51
N LEU A 2 -1.12 22.74 -13.47
CA LEU A 2 -0.17 21.62 -13.36
C LEU A 2 0.64 21.57 -12.06
N THR A 3 1.26 22.69 -11.67
CA THR A 3 2.02 22.79 -10.40
C THR A 3 1.16 22.44 -9.19
N HIS A 4 -0.09 22.91 -9.15
CA HIS A 4 -1.01 22.62 -8.03
C HIS A 4 -1.43 21.16 -8.00
N HIS A 5 -1.71 20.54 -9.15
CA HIS A 5 -2.01 19.12 -9.24
C HIS A 5 -0.80 18.25 -8.84
N LEU A 6 0.41 18.62 -9.26
CA LEU A 6 1.65 17.94 -8.87
C LEU A 6 1.90 18.02 -7.36
N THR A 7 1.83 19.21 -6.76
CA THR A 7 2.00 19.38 -5.32
C THR A 7 0.95 18.62 -4.53
N SER A 8 -0.32 18.69 -4.96
CA SER A 8 -1.42 17.98 -4.30
C SER A 8 -1.31 16.46 -4.43
N ALA A 9 -0.73 15.95 -5.52
CA ALA A 9 -0.46 14.52 -5.70
C ALA A 9 0.74 14.06 -4.87
N LEU A 10 1.75 14.92 -4.71
CA LEU A 10 2.89 14.70 -3.82
C LEU A 10 2.48 14.62 -2.34
N GLU A 11 1.57 15.48 -1.90
CA GLU A 11 1.00 15.42 -0.55
C GLU A 11 0.26 14.09 -0.31
N ASP A 12 -0.60 13.67 -1.24
CA ASP A 12 -1.29 12.38 -1.14
C ASP A 12 -0.31 11.19 -1.05
N LEU A 13 0.79 11.22 -1.84
CA LEU A 13 1.82 10.18 -1.77
C LEU A 13 2.56 10.17 -0.45
N LYS A 14 2.96 11.34 0.08
CA LYS A 14 3.65 11.46 1.37
C LYS A 14 2.77 10.93 2.50
N ASP A 15 1.49 11.25 2.46
CA ASP A 15 0.51 10.73 3.42
C ASP A 15 0.36 9.21 3.31
N LEU A 16 0.24 8.66 2.09
CA LEU A 16 0.16 7.21 1.88
C LEU A 16 1.42 6.48 2.40
N ILE A 17 2.61 7.06 2.18
CA ILE A 17 3.87 6.54 2.70
C ILE A 17 3.85 6.56 4.23
N GLN A 18 3.45 7.67 4.84
CA GLN A 18 3.41 7.83 6.29
C GLN A 18 2.44 6.85 6.95
N ILE A 19 1.22 6.71 6.40
CA ILE A 19 0.24 5.75 6.93
C ILE A 19 0.79 4.32 6.80
N THR A 20 1.43 3.98 5.67
CA THR A 20 2.02 2.64 5.48
C THR A 20 3.20 2.37 6.41
N LYS A 21 4.05 3.36 6.69
CA LYS A 21 5.10 3.25 7.71
C LYS A 21 4.51 3.05 9.11
N SER A 22 3.43 3.76 9.44
CA SER A 22 2.73 3.58 10.71
C SER A 22 2.13 2.19 10.84
N ASP A 23 1.57 1.63 9.76
CA ASP A 23 1.04 0.27 9.77
C ASP A 23 2.14 -0.79 9.92
N ILE A 24 3.33 -0.55 9.37
CA ILE A 24 4.51 -1.39 9.60
C ILE A 24 4.89 -1.41 11.08
N GLU A 25 4.95 -0.24 11.72
CA GLU A 25 5.28 -0.14 13.15
C GLU A 25 4.22 -0.80 14.03
N ASP A 26 2.94 -0.58 13.71
CA ASP A 26 1.82 -1.19 14.43
C ASP A 26 1.84 -2.72 14.32
N ILE A 27 2.18 -3.27 13.14
CA ILE A 27 2.40 -4.72 12.98
C ILE A 27 3.54 -5.20 13.90
N LYS A 28 4.65 -4.46 13.99
CA LYS A 28 5.79 -4.83 14.86
C LYS A 28 5.41 -4.81 16.35
N GLN A 29 4.51 -3.92 16.75
CA GLN A 29 3.99 -3.81 18.13
C GLN A 29 2.80 -4.75 18.40
N ALA A 30 2.40 -5.57 17.42
CA ALA A 30 1.20 -6.41 17.48
C ALA A 30 -0.11 -5.63 17.75
N GLN A 31 -0.19 -4.38 17.28
CA GLN A 31 -1.36 -3.51 17.35
C GLN A 31 -2.11 -3.51 16.02
N HIS A 32 -3.01 -4.47 15.81
CA HIS A 32 -3.63 -4.67 14.49
C HIS A 32 -4.94 -3.89 14.27
N ASP A 33 -5.59 -3.39 15.33
CA ASP A 33 -6.88 -2.70 15.22
C ASP A 33 -6.83 -1.38 14.43
N PRO A 34 -5.82 -0.49 14.63
CA PRO A 34 -5.77 0.81 13.93
C PRO A 34 -5.64 0.71 12.40
N GLN A 35 -5.21 -0.45 11.90
CA GLN A 35 -5.02 -0.69 10.47
C GLN A 35 -6.37 -0.70 9.72
N PHE A 36 -7.45 -1.14 10.35
CA PHE A 36 -8.77 -1.18 9.73
C PHE A 36 -9.35 0.22 9.54
N ASP A 37 -9.16 1.12 10.51
CA ASP A 37 -9.61 2.51 10.41
C ASP A 37 -8.83 3.27 9.34
N ARG A 38 -7.51 3.02 9.26
CA ARG A 38 -6.63 3.63 8.26
C ARG A 38 -6.86 3.13 6.84
N LEU A 39 -7.45 1.94 6.67
CA LEU A 39 -7.74 1.38 5.34
C LEU A 39 -8.67 2.30 4.53
N SER A 40 -9.74 2.78 5.15
CA SER A 40 -10.69 3.71 4.51
C SER A 40 -10.00 4.99 4.05
N ILE A 41 -9.10 5.53 4.89
CA ILE A 41 -8.33 6.74 4.60
C ILE A 41 -7.35 6.49 3.44
N LYS A 42 -6.69 5.33 3.41
CA LYS A 42 -5.78 4.96 2.30
C LYS A 42 -6.54 4.84 0.98
N ASP A 43 -7.69 4.20 0.97
CA ASP A 43 -8.49 4.03 -0.25
C ASP A 43 -8.97 5.38 -0.81
N GLU A 44 -9.36 6.31 0.06
CA GLU A 44 -9.72 7.67 -0.34
C GLU A 44 -8.53 8.41 -0.95
N LYS A 45 -7.37 8.38 -0.28
CA LYS A 45 -6.14 9.02 -0.75
C LYS A 45 -5.62 8.40 -2.06
N LEU A 46 -5.77 7.09 -2.23
CA LEU A 46 -5.39 6.40 -3.47
C LEU A 46 -6.27 6.86 -4.64
N LYS A 47 -7.59 6.92 -4.45
CA LYS A 47 -8.52 7.43 -5.47
C LYS A 47 -8.26 8.89 -5.81
N SER A 48 -7.99 9.71 -4.80
CA SER A 48 -7.58 11.11 -4.97
C SER A 48 -6.32 11.21 -5.83
N PHE A 49 -5.29 10.42 -5.51
CA PHE A 49 -4.05 10.38 -6.27
C PHE A 49 -4.25 9.93 -7.72
N GLU A 50 -5.03 8.87 -7.96
CA GLU A 50 -5.34 8.39 -9.32
C GLU A 50 -6.06 9.44 -10.16
N SER A 51 -7.02 10.15 -9.56
CA SER A 51 -7.72 11.25 -10.22
C SER A 51 -6.77 12.40 -10.56
N LYS A 52 -5.93 12.82 -9.61
CA LYS A 52 -4.92 13.87 -9.83
C LYS A 52 -3.90 13.46 -10.89
N LYS A 53 -3.47 12.19 -10.92
CA LYS A 53 -2.60 11.65 -11.97
C LYS A 53 -3.26 11.77 -13.35
N ALA A 54 -4.53 11.39 -13.48
CA ALA A 54 -5.26 11.51 -14.75
C ALA A 54 -5.36 12.97 -15.21
N MET A 55 -5.53 13.91 -14.28
CA MET A 55 -5.53 15.35 -14.59
C MET A 55 -4.15 15.85 -15.05
N ILE A 56 -3.07 15.41 -14.39
CA ILE A 56 -1.69 15.71 -14.80
C ILE A 56 -1.43 15.19 -16.23
N ASP A 57 -1.80 13.94 -16.51
CA ASP A 57 -1.63 13.32 -17.83
C ASP A 57 -2.44 14.08 -18.92
N TYR A 58 -3.65 14.52 -18.59
CA TYR A 58 -4.49 15.33 -19.48
C TYR A 58 -3.87 16.71 -19.76
N GLU A 59 -3.40 17.42 -18.73
CA GLU A 59 -2.76 18.72 -18.90
C GLU A 59 -1.46 18.62 -19.71
N ILE A 60 -0.63 17.61 -19.45
CA ILE A 60 0.58 17.32 -20.23
C ILE A 60 0.22 17.05 -21.70
N SER A 61 -0.80 16.22 -21.96
CA SER A 61 -1.24 15.91 -23.32
C SER A 61 -1.78 17.15 -24.05
N SER A 62 -2.51 18.01 -23.34
CA SER A 62 -3.02 19.28 -23.88
C SER A 62 -1.87 20.24 -24.22
N LEU A 63 -0.87 20.37 -23.34
CA LEU A 63 0.31 21.20 -23.56
C LEU A 63 1.13 20.75 -24.79
N MET A 64 1.30 19.43 -24.96
CA MET A 64 1.97 18.85 -26.13
C MET A 64 1.16 19.06 -27.41
N THR A 65 -0.17 18.96 -27.35
CA THR A 65 -1.04 19.17 -28.52
C THR A 65 -1.05 20.64 -28.97
N GLN A 66 -0.99 21.57 -28.02
CA GLN A 66 -0.93 23.01 -28.30
C GLN A 66 0.44 23.45 -28.84
N ASN A 67 1.51 22.71 -28.52
CA ASN A 67 2.88 23.01 -28.93
C ASN A 67 3.54 21.81 -29.64
N PRO A 68 3.10 21.45 -30.85
CA PRO A 68 3.57 20.25 -31.55
C PRO A 68 5.06 20.24 -31.92
N ASN A 69 5.74 21.40 -31.85
CA ASN A 69 7.16 21.55 -32.18
C ASN A 69 8.10 21.65 -30.96
N ALA A 70 7.58 21.67 -29.74
CA ALA A 70 8.39 21.78 -28.52
C ALA A 70 8.39 20.45 -27.76
N GLN A 71 9.55 20.04 -27.24
CA GLN A 71 9.60 18.85 -26.39
C GLN A 71 9.03 19.16 -25.01
N LEU A 72 8.46 18.16 -24.34
CA LEU A 72 7.90 18.30 -23.00
C LEU A 72 8.84 19.00 -22.00
N PRO A 73 10.17 18.79 -22.03
CA PRO A 73 11.08 19.50 -21.12
C PRO A 73 11.17 21.00 -21.38
N ASP A 74 10.98 21.44 -22.62
CA ASP A 74 11.04 22.85 -23.00
C ASP A 74 9.72 23.58 -22.69
N LEU A 75 8.64 22.82 -22.47
CA LEU A 75 7.30 23.33 -22.13
C LEU A 75 7.09 23.47 -20.62
N LEU A 76 7.91 22.80 -19.83
CA LEU A 76 7.85 22.82 -18.37
C LEU A 76 8.90 23.78 -17.81
N ASN A 77 8.52 24.51 -16.77
CA ASN A 77 9.45 25.34 -16.03
C ASN A 77 10.24 24.54 -14.98
N ASP A 78 11.34 25.08 -14.49
CA ASP A 78 12.27 24.39 -13.58
C ASP A 78 11.59 23.84 -12.31
N GLU A 79 10.52 24.49 -11.85
CA GLU A 79 9.72 24.04 -10.70
C GLU A 79 8.92 22.76 -11.03
N GLN A 80 8.29 22.69 -12.21
CA GLN A 80 7.53 21.52 -12.63
C GLN A 80 8.42 20.31 -12.87
N HIS A 81 9.64 20.53 -13.39
CA HIS A 81 10.66 19.50 -13.49
C HIS A 81 11.04 18.92 -12.13
N LYS A 82 11.31 19.79 -11.15
CA LYS A 82 11.62 19.36 -9.78
C LYS A 82 10.47 18.57 -9.15
N LEU A 83 9.23 19.02 -9.32
CA LEU A 83 8.06 18.34 -8.77
C LEU A 83 7.84 16.96 -9.41
N LEU A 84 8.09 16.81 -10.71
CA LEU A 84 8.01 15.51 -11.40
C LEU A 84 9.11 14.54 -10.93
N ASP A 85 10.33 15.04 -10.74
CA ASP A 85 11.42 14.24 -10.18
C ASP A 85 11.11 13.80 -8.74
N GLU A 86 10.60 14.72 -7.91
CA GLU A 86 10.16 14.39 -6.55
C GLU A 86 9.03 13.35 -6.56
N LEU A 87 8.06 13.48 -7.47
CA LEU A 87 6.95 12.54 -7.62
C LEU A 87 7.47 11.12 -7.92
N LYS A 88 8.46 11.01 -8.80
CA LYS A 88 9.09 9.74 -9.16
C LYS A 88 9.82 9.11 -7.97
N ILE A 89 10.53 9.91 -7.19
CA ILE A 89 11.22 9.46 -5.97
C ILE A 89 10.21 8.95 -4.95
N GLN A 90 9.15 9.72 -4.67
CA GLN A 90 8.10 9.36 -3.72
C GLN A 90 7.34 8.09 -4.15
N LEU A 91 7.06 7.92 -5.44
CA LEU A 91 6.46 6.68 -5.97
C LEU A 91 7.37 5.46 -5.76
N SER A 92 8.68 5.61 -5.95
CA SER A 92 9.63 4.53 -5.67
C SER A 92 9.64 4.18 -4.19
N GLU A 93 9.66 5.20 -3.32
CA GLU A 93 9.62 5.01 -1.86
C GLU A 93 8.33 4.29 -1.43
N LEU A 94 7.17 4.74 -1.92
CA LEU A 94 5.88 4.09 -1.62
C LEU A 94 5.88 2.62 -2.03
N ARG A 95 6.43 2.30 -3.22
CA ARG A 95 6.54 0.91 -3.69
C ARG A 95 7.40 0.07 -2.75
N ASP A 96 8.54 0.60 -2.31
CA ASP A 96 9.50 -0.14 -1.49
C ASP A 96 8.95 -0.35 -0.07
N VAL A 97 8.33 0.67 0.53
CA VAL A 97 7.65 0.60 1.84
C VAL A 97 6.46 -0.36 1.77
N ASN A 98 5.62 -0.28 0.73
CA ASN A 98 4.49 -1.20 0.57
C ASN A 98 4.93 -2.66 0.39
N LYS A 99 6.07 -2.88 -0.26
CA LYS A 99 6.67 -4.23 -0.39
C LYS A 99 7.12 -4.78 0.96
N GLU A 100 7.69 -3.94 1.84
CA GLU A 100 8.03 -4.34 3.21
C GLU A 100 6.78 -4.67 4.02
N TYR A 101 5.78 -3.78 3.98
CA TYR A 101 4.48 -3.99 4.62
C TYR A 101 3.84 -5.33 4.20
N ALA A 102 3.75 -5.61 2.90
CA ALA A 102 3.17 -6.84 2.39
C ALA A 102 3.91 -8.10 2.88
N LYS A 103 5.25 -8.06 2.98
CA LYS A 103 6.01 -9.18 3.55
C LYS A 103 5.65 -9.42 5.01
N LEU A 104 5.55 -8.35 5.81
CA LEU A 104 5.18 -8.47 7.22
C LEU A 104 3.78 -9.05 7.40
N VAL A 105 2.81 -8.58 6.62
CA VAL A 105 1.43 -9.11 6.63
C VAL A 105 1.44 -10.62 6.34
N VAL A 106 2.16 -11.06 5.30
CA VAL A 106 2.27 -12.49 4.96
C VAL A 106 2.92 -13.31 6.08
N ILE A 107 3.99 -12.80 6.68
CA ILE A 107 4.68 -13.50 7.79
C ILE A 107 3.75 -13.65 8.99
N VAL A 108 3.03 -12.58 9.36
CA VAL A 108 2.09 -12.59 10.48
C VAL A 108 0.91 -13.53 10.21
N SER A 109 0.34 -13.51 9.00
CA SER A 109 -0.72 -14.44 8.60
C SER A 109 -0.26 -15.89 8.67
N ASN A 110 0.95 -16.20 8.19
CA ASN A 110 1.51 -17.55 8.28
C ASN A 110 1.75 -17.97 9.72
N LEU A 111 2.28 -17.08 10.57
CA LEU A 111 2.48 -17.36 11.99
C LEU A 111 1.15 -17.72 12.69
N TYR A 112 0.09 -16.94 12.45
CA TYR A 112 -1.23 -17.24 13.02
C TYR A 112 -1.81 -18.54 12.48
N ASN A 113 -1.65 -18.82 11.18
CA ASN A 113 -2.08 -20.10 10.59
C ASN A 113 -1.32 -21.28 11.20
N ASP A 114 0.00 -21.19 11.34
CA ASP A 114 0.84 -22.22 11.97
C ASP A 114 0.45 -22.45 13.43
N PHE A 115 0.15 -21.37 14.18
CA PHE A 115 -0.38 -21.48 15.54
C PHE A 115 -1.74 -22.16 15.56
N LEU A 116 -2.66 -21.79 14.68
CA LEU A 116 -3.97 -22.43 14.58
C LEU A 116 -3.84 -23.92 14.23
N GLU A 117 -2.98 -24.29 13.28
CA GLU A 117 -2.72 -25.68 12.92
C GLU A 117 -2.10 -26.48 14.07
N ARG A 118 -1.27 -25.86 14.92
CA ARG A 118 -0.72 -26.53 16.11
C ARG A 118 -1.72 -26.67 17.25
N LEU A 119 -2.60 -25.68 17.44
CA LEU A 119 -3.63 -25.67 18.51
C LEU A 119 -4.79 -26.60 18.16
N VAL A 120 -5.24 -26.57 16.90
CA VAL A 120 -6.30 -27.41 16.36
C VAL A 120 -5.75 -28.08 15.10
N PRO A 121 -4.95 -29.15 15.24
CA PRO A 121 -4.48 -29.92 14.10
C PRO A 121 -5.70 -30.39 13.32
N THR A 122 -5.72 -30.09 12.02
CA THR A 122 -6.80 -30.53 11.14
C THR A 122 -6.29 -31.71 10.32
N GLU A 123 -7.03 -32.81 10.37
CA GLU A 123 -6.74 -34.02 9.60
C GLU A 123 -7.70 -34.09 8.41
N MET A 124 -7.18 -34.56 7.28
CA MET A 124 -8.01 -34.86 6.11
C MET A 124 -8.66 -36.23 6.33
N GLN A 125 -9.97 -36.26 6.64
CA GLN A 125 -10.76 -37.49 6.57
C GLN A 125 -11.46 -37.54 5.21
N GLY A 126 -10.82 -38.19 4.25
CA GLY A 126 -11.26 -38.18 2.86
C GLY A 126 -11.10 -36.79 2.22
N TYR A 127 -12.18 -36.23 1.66
CA TYR A 127 -12.18 -34.88 1.04
C TYR A 127 -12.52 -33.75 2.02
N ASN A 128 -12.88 -34.07 3.26
CA ASN A 128 -13.24 -33.08 4.26
C ASN A 128 -12.06 -32.82 5.20
N LYS A 129 -11.70 -31.54 5.36
CA LYS A 129 -10.75 -31.07 6.37
C LYS A 129 -11.50 -30.99 7.70
N VAL A 130 -11.23 -31.92 8.62
CA VAL A 130 -11.88 -32.02 9.94
C VAL A 130 -10.86 -31.76 11.03
N ALA A 131 -11.27 -31.10 12.12
CA ALA A 131 -10.42 -30.95 13.30
C ALA A 131 -10.08 -32.34 13.88
N SER A 132 -8.79 -32.62 14.08
CA SER A 132 -8.29 -33.84 14.72
C SER A 132 -8.77 -33.90 16.17
N LYS A 133 -9.12 -35.11 16.62
CA LYS A 133 -9.61 -35.35 17.99
C LYS A 133 -8.56 -35.04 19.07
N ASN A 134 -7.28 -35.00 18.72
CA ASN A 134 -6.17 -34.75 19.64
C ASN A 134 -5.74 -33.27 19.53
N SER A 135 -6.55 -32.35 20.08
CA SER A 135 -6.08 -30.98 20.26
C SER A 135 -4.97 -30.98 21.32
N SER A 136 -3.85 -30.34 21.01
CA SER A 136 -2.67 -30.24 21.88
C SER A 136 -2.97 -29.55 23.22
N ILE A 137 -4.08 -28.81 23.31
CA ILE A 137 -4.56 -28.15 24.54
C ILE A 137 -5.45 -29.07 25.39
N LEU A 138 -6.09 -30.07 24.78
CA LEU A 138 -7.05 -30.96 25.44
C LEU A 138 -6.43 -32.31 25.81
N GLU A 139 -5.16 -32.34 26.24
CA GLU A 139 -4.66 -33.50 26.99
C GLU A 139 -5.30 -33.49 28.38
N VAL A 140 -6.40 -34.22 28.54
CA VAL A 140 -6.90 -34.60 29.86
C VAL A 140 -5.85 -35.54 30.46
N ARG A 141 -5.02 -35.02 31.36
CA ARG A 141 -4.19 -35.87 32.23
C ARG A 141 -5.12 -36.71 33.10
N VAL A 142 -5.12 -38.02 32.87
CA VAL A 142 -5.71 -39.04 33.76
C VAL A 142 -4.69 -39.40 34.84
#